data_AF-A0A9X3EPY8-F1
#
_entry.id   AF-A0A9X3EPY8-F1
#
_cell.length_a   1.000
_cell.length_b   1.000
_cell.length_c   1.000
_cell.angle_alpha   90.00
_cell.angle_beta   90.00
_cell.angle_gamma   90.00
#
_symmetry.space_group_name_H-M   'P 1'
#
loop_
_entity.id
_entity.type
_entity.pdbx_description
1 polymer ?
#
loop_
_entity_poly.entity_id
_entity_poly.type
_entity_poly.pdbx_seq_one_letter_code
_entity_poly.pdbx_strand_id
1 'polypeptide(L)'
;MVDVRFASALQLMLMLALAEREGAGLLSSSELAGGLVTNPSLIRKLLASLAAAGLIVTTMGVKGGSRLQRPAREITLRDVYLAVLGERGLFAGRSDLPHRCVVTSNMEVMFEELSHELEAATLKVLAGRTLAGELDELERRGGPCSHHKKKGAKAKAAARAPGVSRERATLRRSRPRCSASKTARRAPDGVSDMLQRTCP
;
A
#
# COMPACT_ATOMS: atom_id res chain seq x y z
N MET A 1 14.21 -3.56 2.62
CA MET A 1 12.90 -4.21 2.82
C MET A 1 11.84 -3.13 2.67
N VAL A 2 11.06 -3.16 1.58
CA VAL A 2 10.05 -2.12 1.31
C VAL A 2 8.91 -2.28 2.31
N ASP A 3 8.52 -1.18 2.96
CA ASP A 3 7.50 -1.22 3.99
C ASP A 3 6.09 -1.37 3.40
N VAL A 4 5.54 -2.59 3.48
CA VAL A 4 4.19 -2.90 2.98
C VAL A 4 3.08 -2.30 3.83
N ARG A 5 3.39 -1.67 4.98
CA ARG A 5 2.41 -1.09 5.89
C ARG A 5 1.67 0.07 5.24
N PHE A 6 2.39 0.98 4.58
CA PHE A 6 1.77 2.12 3.91
C PHE A 6 0.84 1.68 2.78
N ALA A 7 1.31 0.78 1.91
CA ALA A 7 0.49 0.24 0.81
C ALA A 7 -0.78 -0.47 1.34
N SER A 8 -0.64 -1.28 2.38
CA SER A 8 -1.76 -1.98 3.00
C SER A 8 -2.76 -1.01 3.63
N ALA A 9 -2.27 0.01 4.34
CA ALA A 9 -3.13 1.03 4.96
C ALA A 9 -3.85 1.88 3.93
N LEU A 10 -3.17 2.28 2.85
CA LEU A 10 -3.80 3.02 1.76
C LEU A 10 -4.92 2.20 1.12
N GLN A 11 -4.69 0.92 0.87
CA GLN A 11 -5.71 0.05 0.30
C GLN A 11 -6.88 -0.20 1.27
N LEU A 12 -6.64 -0.28 2.58
CA LEU A 12 -7.71 -0.28 3.60
C LEU A 12 -8.56 1.00 3.52
N MET A 13 -7.91 2.16 3.47
CA MET A 13 -8.59 3.46 3.44
C MET A 13 -9.41 3.64 2.14
N LEU A 14 -8.91 3.16 1.01
CA LEU A 14 -9.63 3.19 -0.26
C LEU A 14 -10.85 2.26 -0.26
N MET A 15 -10.75 1.07 0.34
CA MET A 15 -11.91 0.19 0.51
C MET A 15 -12.98 0.82 1.41
N LEU A 16 -12.57 1.49 2.49
CA LEU A 16 -13.50 2.23 3.35
C LEU A 16 -14.17 3.40 2.62
N ALA A 17 -13.40 4.15 1.81
CA ALA A 17 -13.92 5.23 0.99
C ALA A 17 -14.93 4.73 -0.06
N LEU A 18 -14.66 3.58 -0.68
CA LEU A 18 -15.58 2.95 -1.63
C LEU A 18 -16.87 2.49 -0.94
N ALA A 19 -16.77 1.84 0.22
CA ALA A 19 -17.94 1.40 0.98
C ALA A 19 -18.82 2.56 1.45
N GLU A 20 -18.22 3.69 1.84
CA GLU A 20 -18.95 4.92 2.17
C GLU A 20 -19.70 5.46 0.94
N ARG A 21 -19.05 5.50 -0.24
CA ARG A 21 -19.68 5.93 -1.50
C ARG A 21 -20.80 5.01 -1.97
N GLU A 22 -20.66 3.70 -1.80
CA GLU A 22 -21.67 2.71 -2.18
C GLU A 22 -22.83 2.62 -1.17
N GLY A 23 -22.70 3.27 -0.01
CA GLY A 23 -23.69 3.21 1.06
C GLY A 23 -23.69 1.88 1.82
N ALA A 24 -22.61 1.10 1.73
CA ALA A 24 -22.46 -0.20 2.39
C ALA A 24 -22.30 -0.08 3.92
N GLY A 25 -22.01 1.11 4.44
CA GLY A 25 -21.95 1.38 5.88
C GLY A 25 -20.61 1.00 6.50
N LEU A 26 -20.64 0.28 7.63
CA LEU A 26 -19.44 -0.11 8.39
C LEU A 26 -18.82 -1.38 7.80
N LEU A 27 -17.49 -1.39 7.57
CA LEU A 27 -16.78 -2.60 7.16
C LEU A 27 -16.14 -3.31 8.36
N SER A 28 -16.39 -4.60 8.51
CA SER A 28 -15.75 -5.42 9.54
C SER A 28 -14.28 -5.68 9.21
N SER A 29 -13.47 -5.92 10.24
CA SER A 29 -12.05 -6.27 10.05
C SER A 29 -11.87 -7.57 9.25
N SER A 30 -12.85 -8.48 9.27
CA SER A 30 -12.86 -9.70 8.45
C SER A 30 -13.09 -9.42 6.97
N GLU A 31 -13.97 -8.48 6.61
CA GLU A 31 -14.20 -8.08 5.22
C GLU A 31 -12.96 -7.38 4.65
N LEU A 32 -12.38 -6.48 5.45
CA LEU A 32 -11.12 -5.83 5.10
C LEU A 32 -9.97 -6.83 4.93
N ALA A 33 -9.89 -7.86 5.79
CA ALA A 33 -8.89 -8.91 5.67
C ALA A 33 -9.04 -9.79 4.43
N GLY A 34 -10.28 -10.11 4.05
CA GLY A 34 -10.58 -10.83 2.82
C GLY A 34 -10.11 -10.08 1.57
N GLY A 35 -10.22 -8.75 1.56
CA GLY A 35 -9.82 -7.92 0.43
C GLY A 35 -8.30 -7.76 0.24
N LEU A 36 -7.52 -7.91 1.32
CA LEU A 36 -6.06 -7.68 1.31
C LEU A 36 -5.21 -8.96 1.33
N VAL A 37 -5.81 -10.13 1.58
CA VAL A 37 -5.09 -11.43 1.70
C VAL A 37 -3.85 -11.29 2.60
N THR A 38 -4.00 -10.63 3.73
CA THR A 38 -2.88 -10.32 4.64
C THR A 38 -3.17 -10.82 6.06
N ASN A 39 -2.14 -10.84 6.90
CA ASN A 39 -2.25 -11.35 8.26
C ASN A 39 -3.21 -10.46 9.09
N PRO A 40 -4.25 -11.03 9.73
CA PRO A 40 -5.20 -10.28 10.56
C PRO A 40 -4.54 -9.43 11.66
N SER A 41 -3.40 -9.86 12.19
CA SER A 41 -2.65 -9.12 13.20
C SER A 41 -2.05 -7.82 12.65
N LEU A 42 -1.61 -7.82 11.39
CA LEU A 42 -1.12 -6.60 10.74
C LEU A 42 -2.26 -5.60 10.54
N ILE A 43 -3.41 -6.07 10.04
CA ILE A 43 -4.59 -5.21 9.81
C ILE A 43 -5.04 -4.56 11.11
N ARG A 44 -5.15 -5.31 12.21
CA ARG A 44 -5.54 -4.75 13.50
C ARG A 44 -4.58 -3.66 13.96
N LYS A 45 -3.26 -3.83 13.75
CA LYS A 45 -2.26 -2.81 14.06
C LYS A 45 -2.45 -1.57 13.18
N LEU A 46 -2.66 -1.75 11.87
CA LEU A 46 -2.90 -0.63 10.96
C LEU A 46 -4.20 0.12 11.30
N LEU A 47 -5.29 -0.58 11.57
CA LEU A 47 -6.54 0.03 12.00
C LEU A 47 -6.37 0.80 13.31
N ALA A 48 -5.63 0.26 14.28
CA ALA A 48 -5.32 0.98 15.52
C ALA A 48 -4.52 2.27 15.26
N SER A 49 -3.49 2.22 14.42
CA SER A 49 -2.70 3.40 14.02
C SER A 49 -3.56 4.46 13.31
N LEU A 50 -4.42 4.04 12.37
CA LEU A 50 -5.32 4.94 11.64
C LEU A 50 -6.40 5.55 12.54
N ALA A 51 -6.90 4.80 13.52
CA ALA A 51 -7.85 5.29 14.52
C ALA A 51 -7.20 6.29 15.48
N ALA A 52 -5.98 6.02 15.93
CA ALA A 52 -5.21 6.94 16.76
C ALA A 52 -4.92 8.28 16.05
N ALA A 53 -4.72 8.24 14.72
CA ALA A 53 -4.55 9.42 13.89
C ALA A 53 -5.88 10.16 13.56
N GLY A 54 -7.02 9.69 14.05
CA GLY A 54 -8.33 10.31 13.79
C GLY A 54 -8.77 10.24 12.33
N LEU A 55 -8.32 9.22 11.59
CA LEU A 55 -8.70 9.00 10.20
C LEU A 55 -9.90 8.06 10.06
N ILE A 56 -10.03 7.12 11.01
CA ILE A 56 -11.13 6.16 11.03
C ILE A 56 -11.79 6.10 12.41
N VAL A 57 -13.05 5.68 12.42
CA VAL A 57 -13.77 5.32 13.64
C VAL A 57 -14.04 3.82 13.60
N THR A 58 -13.59 3.12 14.65
CA THR A 58 -13.85 1.70 14.85
C THR A 58 -14.93 1.52 15.90
N THR A 59 -16.02 0.83 15.56
CA THR A 59 -17.09 0.47 16.49
C THR A 59 -16.95 -0.99 16.89
N MET A 60 -16.98 -1.28 18.19
CA MET A 60 -16.90 -2.65 18.72
C MET A 60 -18.29 -3.31 18.76
N GLY A 61 -18.36 -4.62 18.50
CA GLY A 61 -19.60 -5.42 18.62
C GLY A 61 -19.90 -6.31 17.41
N VAL A 62 -21.01 -7.06 17.47
CA VAL A 62 -21.43 -8.02 16.42
C VAL A 62 -21.80 -7.32 15.09
N LYS A 63 -22.26 -6.06 15.17
CA LYS A 63 -22.44 -5.15 14.01
C LYS A 63 -21.35 -4.07 13.96
N GLY A 64 -20.23 -4.32 14.62
CA GLY A 64 -19.09 -3.42 14.67
C GLY A 64 -18.32 -3.41 13.35
N GLY A 65 -17.61 -2.32 13.11
CA GLY A 65 -16.81 -2.13 11.92
C GLY A 65 -16.08 -0.80 11.92
N SER A 66 -15.32 -0.58 10.86
CA SER A 66 -14.55 0.63 10.63
C SER A 66 -15.23 1.48 9.57
N ARG A 67 -15.18 2.79 9.74
CA ARG A 67 -15.54 3.79 8.72
C ARG A 67 -14.57 4.95 8.75
N LEU A 68 -14.54 5.74 7.68
CA LEU A 68 -13.82 7.01 7.69
C LEU A 68 -14.43 7.96 8.74
N GLN A 69 -13.58 8.68 9.45
CA GLN A 69 -14.02 9.69 10.42
C GLN A 69 -14.40 11.01 9.73
N ARG A 70 -13.77 11.30 8.59
CA ARG A 70 -13.94 12.52 7.80
C ARG A 70 -14.15 12.13 6.33
N PRO A 71 -14.77 13.00 5.50
CA PRO A 71 -14.97 12.73 4.08
C PRO A 71 -13.66 12.40 3.36
N ALA A 72 -13.69 11.43 2.43
CA ALA A 72 -12.50 11.00 1.67
C ALA A 72 -11.79 12.13 0.90
N ARG A 73 -12.47 13.23 0.62
CA ARG A 73 -11.89 14.45 0.00
C ARG A 73 -10.99 15.27 0.92
N GLU A 74 -11.17 15.14 2.23
CA GLU A 74 -10.41 15.86 3.27
C GLU A 74 -9.24 15.04 3.81
N ILE A 75 -9.18 13.75 3.46
CA ILE A 75 -8.10 12.85 3.87
C ILE A 75 -7.07 12.80 2.74
N THR A 76 -5.86 13.27 3.04
CA THR A 76 -4.73 13.22 2.11
C THR A 76 -3.95 11.91 2.24
N LEU A 77 -3.21 11.53 1.21
CA LEU A 77 -2.28 10.40 1.30
C LEU A 77 -1.17 10.65 2.33
N ARG A 78 -0.83 11.94 2.56
CA ARG A 78 0.12 12.35 3.60
C ARG A 78 -0.37 11.94 4.99
N ASP A 79 -1.65 12.14 5.29
CA ASP A 79 -2.21 11.78 6.59
C ASP A 79 -2.10 10.27 6.83
N VAL A 80 -2.39 9.47 5.80
CA VAL A 80 -2.25 8.00 5.86
C VAL A 80 -0.79 7.58 6.04
N TYR A 81 0.14 8.26 5.36
CA TYR A 81 1.58 8.01 5.49
C TYR A 81 2.06 8.26 6.91
N LEU A 82 1.78 9.45 7.45
CA LEU A 82 2.17 9.84 8.80
C LEU A 82 1.53 8.95 9.87
N ALA A 83 0.28 8.54 9.69
CA ALA A 83 -0.41 7.66 10.64
C ALA A 83 0.27 6.29 10.80
N VAL A 84 0.91 5.77 9.74
CA VAL A 84 1.38 4.38 9.70
C VAL A 84 2.89 4.26 9.88
N LEU A 85 3.64 5.16 9.25
CA LEU A 85 5.10 5.17 9.29
C LEU A 85 5.63 6.11 10.36
N GLY A 86 4.88 7.14 10.74
CA GLY A 86 5.36 8.23 11.59
C GLY A 86 6.39 9.10 10.86
N GLU A 87 7.10 9.92 11.62
CA GLU A 87 8.28 10.69 11.18
C GLU A 87 9.53 9.82 11.25
N ARG A 88 9.50 8.69 10.55
CA ARG A 88 10.67 7.83 10.42
C ARG A 88 11.41 8.24 9.17
N GLY A 89 12.61 8.80 9.35
CA GLY A 89 13.52 9.13 8.26
C GLY A 89 13.63 7.98 7.27
N LEU A 90 13.57 8.32 5.98
CA LEU A 90 13.61 7.34 4.88
C LEU A 90 14.87 6.47 4.91
N PHE A 91 15.94 7.03 5.44
CA PHE A 91 17.19 6.33 5.62
C PHE A 91 17.68 6.46 7.07
N ALA A 92 18.37 5.42 7.55
CA ALA A 92 19.04 5.43 8.84
C ALA A 92 20.52 5.74 8.64
N GLY A 93 21.01 6.80 9.28
CA GLY A 93 22.44 7.11 9.32
C GLY A 93 23.25 6.00 10.00
N ARG A 94 24.51 5.84 9.60
CA ARG A 94 25.47 4.96 10.26
C ARG A 94 26.34 5.78 11.21
N SER A 95 25.97 5.78 12.49
CA SER A 95 26.72 6.44 13.56
C SER A 95 27.77 5.53 14.22
N ASP A 96 27.89 4.28 13.76
CA ASP A 96 28.80 3.27 14.31
C ASP A 96 30.25 3.37 13.78
N LEU A 97 30.53 4.35 12.91
CA LEU A 97 31.81 4.46 12.22
C LEU A 97 32.73 5.49 12.90
N PRO A 98 34.02 5.16 13.13
CA PRO A 98 34.97 6.11 13.70
C PRO A 98 35.26 7.26 12.75
N HIS A 99 35.37 8.48 13.30
CA HIS A 99 35.72 9.69 12.57
C HIS A 99 37.21 9.71 12.19
N ARG A 100 37.54 9.17 11.01
CA ARG A 100 38.92 9.05 10.50
C ARG A 100 39.29 10.09 9.45
N CYS A 101 38.29 10.66 8.78
CA CYS A 101 38.45 11.68 7.74
C CYS A 101 37.19 12.57 7.66
N VAL A 102 37.30 13.69 6.93
CA VAL A 102 36.21 14.65 6.69
C VAL A 102 34.92 13.96 6.23
N VAL A 103 35.02 12.92 5.41
CA VAL A 103 33.85 12.14 4.97
C VAL A 103 33.19 11.43 6.16
N THR A 104 33.94 10.60 6.90
CA THR A 104 33.40 9.87 8.07
C THR A 104 32.98 10.76 9.23
N SER A 105 33.48 12.00 9.31
CA SER A 105 33.08 12.99 10.31
C SER A 105 31.76 13.68 9.97
N ASN A 106 31.43 13.83 8.69
CA ASN A 106 30.24 14.57 8.24
C ASN A 106 29.15 13.66 7.64
N MET A 107 29.43 12.36 7.45
CA MET A 107 28.51 11.45 6.78
C MET A 107 27.16 11.35 7.48
N GLU A 108 27.14 11.35 8.82
CA GLU A 108 25.90 11.27 9.60
C GLU A 108 25.00 12.49 9.33
N VAL A 109 25.55 13.70 9.49
CA VAL A 109 24.84 14.96 9.26
C VAL A 109 24.35 15.07 7.81
N MET A 110 25.23 14.82 6.84
CA MET A 110 24.88 14.85 5.42
C MET A 110 23.73 13.89 5.10
N PHE A 111 23.71 12.72 5.75
CA PHE A 111 22.69 11.71 5.52
C PHE A 111 21.36 12.04 6.19
N GLU A 112 21.40 12.68 7.36
CA GLU A 112 20.21 13.20 8.05
C GLU A 112 19.55 14.32 7.23
N GLU A 113 20.35 15.30 6.76
CA GLU A 113 19.87 16.39 5.89
C GLU A 113 19.24 15.85 4.61
N LEU A 114 19.92 14.93 3.92
CA LEU A 114 19.40 14.29 2.71
C LEU A 114 18.11 13.52 3.00
N SER A 115 18.05 12.78 4.12
CA SER A 115 16.84 12.04 4.51
C SER A 115 15.66 12.96 4.74
N HIS A 116 15.89 14.08 5.42
CA HIS A 116 14.88 15.10 5.69
C HIS A 116 14.37 15.75 4.39
N GLU A 117 15.26 16.08 3.45
CA GLU A 117 14.89 16.62 2.15
C GLU A 117 14.01 15.66 1.33
N LEU A 118 14.39 14.37 1.27
CA LEU A 118 13.59 13.36 0.56
C LEU A 118 12.24 13.11 1.24
N GLU A 119 12.19 13.09 2.57
CA GLU A 119 10.95 12.92 3.31
C GLU A 119 10.01 14.12 3.08
N ALA A 120 10.54 15.34 3.14
CA ALA A 120 9.77 16.55 2.84
C ALA A 120 9.21 16.54 1.41
N ALA A 121 10.02 16.13 0.42
CA ALA A 121 9.57 15.97 -0.96
C ALA A 121 8.46 14.91 -1.09
N THR A 122 8.61 13.78 -0.40
CA THR A 122 7.61 12.70 -0.38
C THR A 122 6.29 13.19 0.22
N LEU A 123 6.34 13.83 1.40
CA LEU A 123 5.16 14.38 2.06
C LEU A 123 4.46 15.45 1.20
N LYS A 124 5.23 16.26 0.47
CA LYS A 124 4.69 17.26 -0.46
C LYS A 124 3.91 16.61 -1.61
N VAL A 125 4.42 15.54 -2.20
CA VAL A 125 3.72 14.78 -3.25
C VAL A 125 2.43 14.15 -2.70
N LEU A 126 2.50 13.57 -1.50
CA LEU A 126 1.35 12.90 -0.88
C LEU A 126 0.28 13.89 -0.38
N ALA A 127 0.67 15.10 0.01
CA ALA A 127 -0.26 16.15 0.43
C ALA A 127 -1.15 16.65 -0.72
N GLY A 128 -0.64 16.59 -1.96
CA GLY A 128 -1.39 16.99 -3.16
C GLY A 128 -2.42 15.95 -3.64
N ARG A 129 -2.54 14.81 -2.96
CA ARG A 129 -3.41 13.69 -3.36
C ARG A 129 -4.37 13.32 -2.25
N THR A 130 -5.64 13.18 -2.58
CA THR A 130 -6.70 12.81 -1.63
C THR A 130 -7.22 11.42 -1.90
N LEU A 131 -7.82 10.78 -0.89
CA LEU A 131 -8.43 9.45 -1.08
C LEU A 131 -9.54 9.49 -2.13
N ALA A 132 -10.35 10.56 -2.15
CA ALA A 132 -11.39 10.73 -3.17
C ALA A 132 -10.79 10.81 -4.58
N GLY A 133 -9.73 11.63 -4.79
CA GLY A 133 -9.12 11.78 -6.10
C GLY A 133 -8.46 10.49 -6.61
N GLU A 134 -7.81 9.74 -5.73
CA GLU A 134 -7.24 8.44 -6.09
C GLU A 134 -8.34 7.40 -6.36
N LEU A 135 -9.45 7.44 -5.63
CA LEU A 135 -10.58 6.56 -5.89
C LEU A 135 -11.22 6.85 -7.26
N ASP A 136 -11.40 8.11 -7.62
CA ASP A 136 -11.91 8.53 -8.94
C ASP A 136 -10.97 8.08 -10.07
N GLU A 137 -9.65 8.17 -9.86
CA GLU A 137 -8.64 7.66 -10.78
C GLU A 137 -8.75 6.15 -10.96
N LEU A 138 -8.92 5.39 -9.88
CA LEU A 138 -9.07 3.94 -9.91
C LEU A 138 -10.35 3.51 -10.64
N GLU A 139 -11.47 4.17 -10.38
CA GLU A 139 -12.72 3.90 -11.09
C GLU A 139 -12.61 4.18 -12.59
N ARG A 140 -11.92 5.27 -12.97
CA ARG A 140 -11.70 5.60 -14.37
C ARG A 140 -10.82 4.59 -15.10
N ARG A 141 -9.79 4.06 -14.42
CA ARG A 141 -8.93 3.01 -14.98
C ARG A 141 -9.71 1.73 -15.21
N GLY A 142 -10.67 1.44 -14.34
CA GLY A 142 -11.44 0.20 -14.37
C GLY A 142 -10.58 -1.02 -14.05
N GLY A 143 -11.24 -2.14 -13.79
CA GLY A 143 -10.57 -3.40 -13.51
C GLY A 143 -11.57 -4.54 -13.29
N PRO A 144 -11.14 -5.80 -13.34
CA PRO A 144 -11.99 -6.93 -13.01
C PRO A 144 -12.27 -6.94 -11.49
N CYS A 145 -13.29 -6.21 -11.06
CA CYS A 145 -13.78 -6.29 -9.68
C CYS A 145 -14.65 -7.53 -9.51
N SER A 146 -14.29 -8.40 -8.57
CA SER A 146 -15.08 -9.60 -8.19
C SER A 146 -16.45 -9.27 -7.56
N HIS A 147 -16.67 -8.01 -7.18
CA HIS A 147 -17.88 -7.56 -6.47
C HIS A 147 -18.92 -6.83 -7.32
N HIS A 148 -18.79 -6.79 -8.64
CA HIS A 148 -19.78 -6.11 -9.50
C HIS A 148 -21.09 -6.92 -9.65
N LYS A 149 -21.90 -6.97 -8.60
CA LYS A 149 -23.31 -7.39 -8.67
C LYS A 149 -24.20 -6.14 -8.58
N LYS A 150 -24.59 -5.67 -9.77
CA LYS A 150 -25.70 -4.74 -10.09
C LYS A 150 -25.66 -3.32 -9.48
N LYS A 151 -25.31 -2.32 -10.30
CA LYS A 151 -26.24 -1.25 -10.70
C LYS A 151 -25.98 -0.88 -12.17
N GLY A 152 -27.02 -0.96 -12.99
CA GLY A 152 -26.96 -0.61 -14.40
C GLY A 152 -27.00 0.90 -14.64
N ALA A 153 -26.50 1.26 -15.83
CA ALA A 153 -26.72 2.51 -16.56
C ALA A 153 -26.05 3.78 -15.95
N LYS A 154 -25.19 4.52 -16.65
CA LYS A 154 -24.96 4.68 -18.08
C LYS A 154 -23.48 4.94 -18.34
N ALA A 155 -22.95 4.26 -19.35
CA ALA A 155 -21.78 4.71 -20.05
C ALA A 155 -21.98 6.15 -20.53
N LYS A 156 -21.13 7.08 -20.09
CA LYS A 156 -20.76 8.23 -20.90
C LYS A 156 -19.29 8.06 -21.27
N ALA A 157 -19.10 7.43 -22.43
CA ALA A 157 -17.91 7.61 -23.22
C ALA A 157 -17.86 9.08 -23.69
N ALA A 158 -16.92 9.85 -23.16
CA ALA A 158 -16.39 11.08 -23.76
C ALA A 158 -15.00 11.28 -23.14
N ALA A 159 -13.92 10.89 -23.80
CA ALA A 159 -13.29 11.52 -24.95
C ALA A 159 -11.95 12.13 -24.51
N ARG A 160 -10.88 11.60 -25.13
CA ARG A 160 -9.65 12.30 -25.51
C ARG A 160 -8.55 12.48 -24.44
N ALA A 161 -7.58 11.57 -24.53
CA ALA A 161 -6.18 11.88 -24.23
C ALA A 161 -5.47 12.40 -25.50
N PRO A 162 -4.59 13.41 -25.41
CA PRO A 162 -3.36 13.45 -26.21
C PRO A 162 -2.28 12.74 -25.36
N GLY A 163 -1.59 11.71 -25.84
CA GLY A 163 -0.68 11.78 -26.97
C GLY A 163 0.73 11.67 -26.42
N VAL A 164 1.21 10.44 -26.18
CA VAL A 164 2.64 10.17 -26.06
C VAL A 164 2.94 8.94 -26.90
N SER A 165 3.94 9.13 -27.75
CA SER A 165 4.21 8.40 -28.96
C SER A 165 4.75 6.99 -28.70
N ARG A 166 4.21 6.09 -29.52
CA ARG A 166 4.67 4.75 -29.91
C ARG A 166 6.17 4.47 -29.71
N GLU A 167 6.45 3.34 -29.06
CA GLU A 167 7.40 2.36 -29.60
C GLU A 167 6.80 0.95 -29.49
N ARG A 168 6.65 0.32 -30.65
CA ARG A 168 6.15 -1.04 -30.81
C ARG A 168 7.34 -1.98 -30.70
N ALA A 169 7.32 -2.90 -29.75
CA ALA A 169 8.07 -4.13 -29.85
C ALA A 169 7.15 -5.31 -29.50
N THR A 170 6.85 -6.04 -30.56
CA THR A 170 6.10 -7.29 -30.60
C THR A 170 6.80 -8.38 -29.79
N LEU A 171 6.08 -9.06 -28.89
CA LEU A 171 6.15 -10.52 -28.86
C LEU A 171 4.88 -11.12 -28.23
N ARG A 172 4.47 -12.22 -28.86
CA ARG A 172 3.16 -12.83 -28.84
C ARG A 172 3.28 -14.14 -28.05
N ARG A 173 2.18 -14.51 -27.37
CA ARG A 173 1.85 -15.87 -26.85
C ARG A 173 2.66 -16.26 -25.61
N SER A 174 2.12 -16.91 -24.59
CA SER A 174 0.97 -17.82 -24.49
C SER A 174 0.57 -17.97 -23.02
N ARG A 175 -0.74 -17.93 -22.74
CA ARG A 175 -1.33 -18.45 -21.50
C ARG A 175 -1.25 -19.98 -21.49
N PRO A 176 -1.14 -20.61 -20.30
CA PRO A 176 -1.89 -21.82 -20.00
C PRO A 176 -2.80 -21.54 -18.79
N ARG A 177 -4.13 -21.51 -18.95
CA ARG A 177 -5.07 -22.62 -18.69
C ARG A 177 -4.79 -23.40 -17.41
N CYS A 178 -5.72 -23.25 -16.46
CA CYS A 178 -5.99 -24.18 -15.36
C CYS A 178 -6.07 -25.63 -15.86
N SER A 179 -5.41 -26.52 -15.14
CA SER A 179 -5.86 -27.90 -14.97
C SER A 179 -5.66 -28.28 -13.51
N ALA A 180 -6.75 -28.65 -12.86
CA ALA A 180 -6.74 -29.30 -11.56
C ALA A 180 -6.13 -30.70 -11.67
N SER A 181 -5.31 -31.08 -10.70
CA SER A 181 -5.17 -32.48 -10.28
C SER A 181 -4.76 -32.56 -8.81
N LYS A 182 -5.56 -33.34 -8.07
CA LYS A 182 -5.29 -33.85 -6.72
C LYS A 182 -4.16 -34.88 -6.78
N THR A 183 -3.25 -34.86 -5.81
CA THR A 183 -2.71 -35.97 -4.97
C THR A 183 -1.37 -35.51 -4.35
N ALA A 184 -1.28 -35.33 -3.03
CA ALA A 184 -0.97 -36.32 -1.99
C ALA A 184 0.54 -36.53 -1.71
N ARG A 185 0.90 -36.36 -0.43
CA ARG A 185 1.98 -36.98 0.37
C ARG A 185 3.33 -36.25 0.57
N ARG A 186 3.59 -36.05 1.87
CA ARG A 186 4.81 -36.30 2.68
C ARG A 186 6.12 -35.55 2.37
N ALA A 187 6.58 -34.81 3.39
CA ALA A 187 8.00 -34.61 3.74
C ALA A 187 8.64 -35.96 4.18
N PRO A 188 9.99 -36.12 4.18
CA PRO A 188 10.84 -35.51 5.23
C PRO A 188 12.27 -35.08 4.81
N ASP A 189 12.88 -34.28 5.69
CA ASP A 189 14.28 -34.18 6.15
C ASP A 189 15.49 -34.08 5.18
N GLY A 190 16.36 -33.07 5.43
CA GLY A 190 17.80 -33.31 5.57
C GLY A 190 18.79 -32.68 4.57
N VAL A 191 19.59 -31.72 5.09
CA VAL A 191 21.06 -31.52 4.91
C VAL A 191 21.64 -31.00 3.57
N SER A 192 22.31 -29.83 3.65
CA SER A 192 23.58 -29.38 3.01
C SER A 192 23.49 -27.85 2.87
N ASP A 193 24.21 -27.00 3.59
CA ASP A 193 25.64 -26.91 3.90
C ASP A 193 26.55 -27.19 2.70
N MET A 194 26.84 -26.13 1.92
CA MET A 194 28.09 -25.94 1.18
C MET A 194 28.03 -24.67 0.34
N LEU A 195 29.00 -23.77 0.59
CA LEU A 195 29.68 -22.84 -0.34
C LEU A 195 29.91 -21.45 0.27
N GLN A 196 30.63 -21.43 1.40
CA GLN A 196 31.71 -20.46 1.58
C GLN A 196 32.98 -21.06 0.97
N ARG A 197 33.48 -20.49 -0.13
CA ARG A 197 34.90 -20.55 -0.54
C ARG A 197 35.22 -19.28 -1.36
N THR A 198 35.98 -18.38 -0.74
CA THR A 198 37.39 -18.03 -1.06
C THR A 198 37.58 -17.06 -2.24
N CYS A 199 38.07 -15.85 -1.93
CA CYS A 199 39.02 -15.09 -2.74
C CYS A 199 39.48 -13.83 -1.96
N PRO A 200 40.67 -13.29 -2.28
CA PRO A 200 41.95 -13.58 -1.63
C PRO A 200 42.31 -12.64 -0.47
#